data_AF-A0A371DDZ9-F1
#
_entry.id   AF-A0A371DDZ9-F1
#
_cell.length_a   1.000
_cell.length_b   1.000
_cell.length_c   1.000
_cell.angle_alpha   90.00
_cell.angle_beta   90.00
_cell.angle_gamma   90.00
#
_symmetry.space_group_name_H-M   'P 1'
#
loop_
_entity.id
_entity.type
_entity.pdbx_description
1 polymer ?
#
loop_
_entity_poly.entity_id
_entity_poly.type
_entity_poly.pdbx_seq_one_letter_code
_entity_poly.pdbx_strand_id
1 'polypeptide(L)'
;TAESVLLRNGDRCFSNGQWVIWEEFQGQSQVGQVREVIQVAPSLSAAFGKADFALIRHCKVVGWDSHYDMPRVVLEATHSLVPISNIICNINVQHNCAARKCKIVDVDRIGREEQEKTTRVAKAVRHAAPDDLILNTAQMRNSAKLMPFWCPVQELDREHIIHLSAMQEVEAAKS
;
A
#
# COMPACT_ATOMS: atom_id res chain seq x y z
N THR A 1 -9.69 -17.59 -13.21
CA THR A 1 -9.46 -16.32 -12.51
C THR A 1 -8.88 -15.32 -13.49
N ALA A 2 -9.21 -14.03 -13.36
CA ALA A 2 -8.68 -12.99 -14.22
C ALA A 2 -7.33 -12.47 -13.67
N GLU A 3 -6.44 -12.00 -14.53
CA GLU A 3 -5.14 -11.42 -14.12
C GLU A 3 -5.30 -10.03 -13.48
N SER A 4 -6.26 -9.24 -13.98
CA SER A 4 -6.55 -7.91 -13.47
C SER A 4 -7.99 -7.48 -13.72
N VAL A 5 -8.43 -6.45 -13.02
CA VAL A 5 -9.74 -5.81 -13.15
C VAL A 5 -9.59 -4.29 -13.04
N LEU A 6 -10.40 -3.54 -13.78
CA LEU A 6 -10.47 -2.08 -13.68
C LEU A 6 -11.49 -1.69 -12.61
N LEU A 7 -11.04 -0.98 -11.59
CA LEU A 7 -11.86 -0.47 -10.49
C LEU A 7 -12.63 0.80 -10.92
N ARG A 8 -13.66 1.16 -10.15
CA ARG A 8 -14.50 2.34 -10.42
C ARG A 8 -13.72 3.65 -10.40
N ASN A 9 -12.66 3.73 -9.60
CA ASN A 9 -11.78 4.90 -9.53
C ASN A 9 -10.75 4.98 -10.69
N GLY A 10 -10.78 4.01 -11.61
CA GLY A 10 -9.85 3.92 -12.74
C GLY A 10 -8.55 3.17 -12.44
N ASP A 11 -8.34 2.66 -11.23
CA ASP A 11 -7.17 1.85 -10.90
C ASP A 11 -7.30 0.45 -11.51
N ARG A 12 -6.18 -0.08 -12.03
CA ARG A 12 -6.09 -1.48 -12.44
C ARG A 12 -5.63 -2.32 -11.25
N CYS A 13 -6.50 -3.17 -10.74
CA CYS A 13 -6.23 -4.07 -9.63
C CYS A 13 -5.80 -5.45 -10.16
N PHE A 14 -4.64 -5.94 -9.76
CA PHE A 14 -4.07 -7.22 -10.22
C PHE A 14 -4.32 -8.33 -9.19
N SER A 15 -4.41 -9.57 -9.67
CA SER A 15 -4.53 -10.75 -8.81
C SER A 15 -3.20 -11.19 -8.18
N ASN A 16 -2.09 -10.50 -8.45
CA ASN A 16 -0.74 -10.88 -8.03
C ASN A 16 -0.35 -10.38 -6.63
N GLY A 17 -1.31 -10.27 -5.71
CA GLY A 17 -1.05 -9.75 -4.36
C GLY A 17 -1.19 -8.24 -4.23
N GLN A 18 -1.94 -7.57 -5.12
CA GLN A 18 -2.26 -6.15 -5.02
C GLN A 18 -2.96 -5.84 -3.69
N TRP A 19 -2.61 -4.72 -3.07
CA TRP A 19 -3.27 -4.24 -1.86
C TRP A 19 -4.40 -3.28 -2.19
N VAL A 20 -5.51 -3.40 -1.47
CA VAL A 20 -6.73 -2.63 -1.72
C VAL A 20 -7.40 -2.18 -0.43
N ILE A 21 -8.20 -1.13 -0.55
CA ILE A 21 -9.25 -0.79 0.41
C ILE A 21 -10.60 -1.18 -0.18
N TRP A 22 -11.46 -1.80 0.61
CA TRP A 22 -12.87 -2.01 0.26
C TRP A 22 -13.78 -1.56 1.40
N GLU A 23 -15.05 -1.33 1.06
CA GLU A 23 -16.09 -1.01 2.03
C GLU A 23 -16.92 -2.26 2.36
N GLU A 24 -17.03 -2.58 3.65
CA GLU A 24 -17.96 -3.60 4.13
C GLU A 24 -19.40 -3.06 4.19
N PHE A 25 -20.37 -3.96 4.34
CA PHE A 25 -21.81 -3.63 4.40
C PHE A 25 -22.18 -2.60 5.49
N GLN A 26 -21.33 -2.38 6.49
CA GLN A 26 -21.54 -1.41 7.57
C GLN A 26 -20.87 -0.05 7.33
N GLY A 27 -20.29 0.17 6.13
CA GLY A 27 -19.57 1.42 5.80
C GLY A 27 -18.16 1.50 6.39
N GLN A 28 -17.71 0.45 7.09
CA GLN A 28 -16.34 0.39 7.60
C GLN A 28 -15.39 0.02 6.46
N SER A 29 -14.39 0.86 6.24
CA SER A 29 -13.31 0.59 5.31
C SER A 29 -12.35 -0.44 5.90
N GLN A 30 -11.98 -1.43 5.10
CA GLN A 30 -11.03 -2.47 5.45
C GLN A 30 -9.84 -2.45 4.49
N VAL A 31 -8.73 -3.04 4.94
CA VAL A 31 -7.50 -3.17 4.15
C VAL A 31 -7.14 -4.64 4.01
N GLY A 32 -6.58 -4.99 2.85
CA GLY A 32 -6.18 -6.37 2.60
C GLY A 32 -5.52 -6.56 1.25
N GLN A 33 -5.16 -7.81 1.01
CA GLN A 33 -4.41 -8.25 -0.16
C GLN A 33 -5.26 -9.11 -1.06
N VAL A 34 -5.38 -8.72 -2.33
CA VAL A 34 -6.05 -9.50 -3.37
C VAL A 34 -5.26 -10.77 -3.65
N ARG A 35 -5.92 -11.91 -3.48
CA ARG A 35 -5.39 -13.23 -3.80
C ARG A 35 -5.82 -13.69 -5.17
N GLU A 36 -7.08 -13.45 -5.52
CA GLU A 36 -7.65 -13.87 -6.79
C GLU A 36 -8.70 -12.87 -7.27
N VAL A 37 -8.83 -12.76 -8.58
CA VAL A 37 -9.94 -12.06 -9.23
C VAL A 37 -10.81 -13.11 -9.92
N ILE A 38 -12.09 -13.17 -9.54
CA ILE A 38 -13.01 -14.26 -9.86
C ILE A 38 -14.12 -13.75 -10.77
N GLN A 39 -14.39 -14.54 -11.80
CA GLN A 39 -15.48 -14.34 -12.76
C GLN A 39 -16.38 -15.57 -12.66
N VAL A 40 -17.66 -15.36 -12.37
CA VAL A 40 -18.64 -16.44 -12.20
C VAL A 40 -19.34 -16.69 -13.52
N ALA A 41 -19.37 -17.93 -13.99
CA ALA A 41 -20.10 -18.30 -15.20
C ALA A 41 -21.38 -19.08 -14.84
N PRO A 42 -22.57 -18.73 -15.38
CA PRO A 42 -22.85 -17.61 -16.30
C PRO A 42 -23.33 -16.34 -15.56
N SER A 43 -22.46 -15.33 -15.39
CA SER A 43 -22.86 -13.99 -14.93
C SER A 43 -22.93 -12.99 -16.08
N LEU A 44 -23.67 -11.89 -15.91
CA LEU A 44 -23.66 -10.77 -16.87
C LEU A 44 -22.25 -10.19 -17.01
N SER A 45 -21.51 -10.06 -15.91
CA SER A 45 -20.12 -9.61 -15.93
C SER A 45 -19.28 -10.53 -16.81
N ALA A 46 -19.48 -11.85 -16.68
CA ALA A 46 -18.74 -12.82 -17.45
C ALA A 46 -19.02 -12.73 -18.95
N ALA A 47 -20.24 -12.42 -19.35
CA ALA A 47 -20.60 -12.16 -20.75
C ALA A 47 -19.86 -10.95 -21.35
N PHE A 48 -19.48 -9.98 -20.53
CA PHE A 48 -18.67 -8.82 -20.92
C PHE A 48 -17.17 -8.98 -20.60
N GLY A 49 -16.72 -10.17 -20.20
CA GLY A 49 -15.32 -10.41 -19.81
C GLY A 49 -14.89 -9.66 -18.54
N LYS A 50 -15.84 -9.32 -17.67
CA LYS A 50 -15.61 -8.62 -16.41
C LYS A 50 -15.62 -9.60 -15.24
N ALA A 51 -14.80 -9.30 -14.23
CA ALA A 51 -14.80 -10.04 -12.97
C ALA A 51 -15.97 -9.60 -12.08
N ASP A 52 -16.49 -10.55 -11.29
CA ASP A 52 -17.59 -10.34 -10.36
C ASP A 52 -17.06 -10.03 -8.95
N PHE A 53 -16.02 -10.76 -8.53
CA PHE A 53 -15.50 -10.73 -7.17
C PHE A 53 -13.97 -10.72 -7.13
N ALA A 54 -13.42 -10.28 -6.01
CA ALA A 54 -12.05 -10.53 -5.61
C ALA A 54 -12.03 -11.35 -4.32
N LEU A 55 -11.17 -12.35 -4.24
CA LEU A 55 -10.83 -13.01 -2.98
C LEU A 55 -9.76 -12.16 -2.30
N ILE A 56 -10.09 -11.57 -1.15
CA ILE A 56 -9.20 -10.68 -0.41
C ILE A 56 -8.82 -11.33 0.91
N ARG A 57 -7.51 -11.41 1.17
CA ARG A 57 -6.95 -11.77 2.46
C ARG A 57 -6.91 -10.52 3.34
N HIS A 58 -7.51 -10.60 4.53
CA HIS A 58 -7.59 -9.47 5.45
C HIS A 58 -6.23 -9.10 6.03
N CYS A 59 -6.08 -7.86 6.47
CA CYS A 59 -4.98 -7.47 7.33
C CYS A 59 -5.46 -6.58 8.48
N LYS A 60 -4.69 -6.59 9.56
CA LYS A 60 -4.81 -5.60 10.64
C LYS A 60 -3.71 -4.57 10.53
N VAL A 61 -4.09 -3.31 10.67
CA VAL A 61 -3.15 -2.22 10.92
C VAL A 61 -2.79 -2.27 12.40
N VAL A 62 -1.51 -2.52 12.72
CA VAL A 62 -1.04 -2.75 14.09
C VAL A 62 0.18 -1.91 14.40
N GLY A 63 0.06 -1.05 15.40
CA GLY A 63 1.16 -0.22 15.88
C GLY A 63 1.76 0.67 14.79
N TRP A 64 3.02 1.03 15.00
CA TRP A 64 3.71 2.06 14.23
C TRP A 64 5.17 1.69 14.04
N ASP A 65 5.73 1.97 12.87
CA ASP A 65 7.16 1.87 12.62
C ASP A 65 7.80 3.25 12.77
N SER A 66 8.79 3.35 13.67
CA SER A 66 9.45 4.63 13.98
C SER A 66 10.46 5.09 12.94
N HIS A 67 10.93 4.21 12.05
CA HIS A 67 11.89 4.58 11.01
C HIS A 67 11.17 5.25 9.83
N TYR A 68 10.06 4.67 9.41
CA TYR A 68 9.25 5.19 8.30
C TYR A 68 8.16 6.16 8.73
N ASP A 69 7.86 6.22 10.04
CA ASP A 69 6.72 6.97 10.58
C ASP A 69 5.40 6.57 9.91
N MET A 70 5.16 5.26 9.88
CA MET A 70 4.03 4.66 9.16
C MET A 70 3.43 3.46 9.91
N PRO A 71 2.12 3.19 9.72
CA PRO A 71 1.47 2.04 10.35
C PRO A 71 2.05 0.71 9.87
N ARG A 72 2.23 -0.25 10.77
CA ARG A 72 2.57 -1.63 10.37
C ARG A 72 1.30 -2.40 10.04
N VAL A 73 1.42 -3.39 9.16
CA VAL A 73 0.28 -4.24 8.79
C VAL A 73 0.63 -5.70 8.95
N VAL A 74 -0.33 -6.49 9.43
CA VAL A 74 -0.18 -7.93 9.62
C VAL A 74 -1.31 -8.64 8.87
N LEU A 75 -0.94 -9.54 7.97
CA LEU A 75 -1.88 -10.38 7.23
C LEU A 75 -2.55 -11.39 8.16
N GLU A 76 -3.86 -11.51 8.07
CA GLU A 76 -4.64 -12.48 8.84
C GLU A 76 -4.85 -13.79 8.06
N ALA A 77 -5.35 -14.84 8.72
CA ALA A 77 -5.75 -16.07 8.03
C ALA A 77 -7.12 -15.95 7.34
N THR A 78 -7.88 -14.93 7.69
CA THR A 78 -9.23 -14.65 7.20
C THR A 78 -9.23 -14.12 5.77
N HIS A 79 -10.20 -14.59 5.00
CA HIS A 79 -10.42 -14.19 3.63
C HIS A 79 -11.89 -13.82 3.43
N SER A 80 -12.17 -12.94 2.49
CA SER A 80 -13.53 -12.62 2.08
C SER A 80 -13.65 -12.50 0.58
N LEU A 81 -14.78 -12.94 0.07
CA LEU A 81 -15.17 -12.75 -1.31
C LEU A 81 -15.87 -11.39 -1.43
N VAL A 82 -15.21 -10.43 -2.05
CA VAL A 82 -15.66 -9.04 -2.10
C VAL A 82 -16.10 -8.69 -3.52
N PRO A 83 -17.32 -8.16 -3.74
CA PRO A 83 -17.73 -7.67 -5.04
C PRO A 83 -16.76 -6.60 -5.56
N ILE A 84 -16.40 -6.65 -6.84
CA ILE A 84 -15.48 -5.65 -7.42
C ILE A 84 -16.01 -4.21 -7.22
N SER A 85 -17.34 -4.04 -7.19
CA SER A 85 -17.99 -2.75 -6.92
C SER A 85 -17.69 -2.13 -5.56
N ASN A 86 -17.30 -2.95 -4.57
CA ASN A 86 -17.03 -2.52 -3.20
C ASN A 86 -15.55 -2.20 -2.98
N ILE A 87 -14.68 -2.59 -3.90
CA ILE A 87 -13.27 -2.23 -3.86
C ILE A 87 -13.16 -0.75 -4.26
N ILE A 88 -12.70 0.06 -3.32
CA ILE A 88 -12.62 1.52 -3.48
C ILE A 88 -11.44 1.87 -4.37
N CYS A 89 -10.26 1.34 -4.02
CA CYS A 89 -9.01 1.71 -4.66
C CYS A 89 -7.85 0.78 -4.33
N ASN A 90 -6.77 0.91 -5.12
CA ASN A 90 -5.48 0.30 -4.81
C ASN A 90 -4.72 1.13 -3.77
N ILE A 91 -4.03 0.45 -2.87
CA ILE A 91 -3.09 1.05 -1.93
C ILE A 91 -1.73 0.38 -2.03
N ASN A 92 -0.75 0.99 -1.38
CA ASN A 92 0.61 0.50 -1.39
C ASN A 92 1.04 0.10 0.04
N VAL A 93 1.40 -1.16 0.17
CA VAL A 93 2.02 -1.72 1.37
C VAL A 93 3.42 -2.17 0.97
N GLN A 94 4.41 -1.77 1.76
CA GLN A 94 5.83 -1.99 1.51
C GLN A 94 6.43 -2.88 2.57
N HIS A 95 7.51 -3.57 2.23
CA HIS A 95 8.29 -4.34 3.19
C HIS A 95 9.18 -3.43 4.04
N ASN A 96 9.29 -3.72 5.34
CA ASN A 96 10.19 -3.02 6.26
C ASN A 96 11.66 -3.39 6.03
N CYS A 97 12.21 -2.90 4.92
CA CYS A 97 13.59 -3.21 4.54
C CYS A 97 14.62 -2.64 5.51
N ALA A 98 14.34 -1.48 6.13
CA ALA A 98 15.23 -0.86 7.10
C ALA A 98 15.44 -1.75 8.34
N ALA A 99 14.35 -2.28 8.93
CA ALA A 99 14.46 -3.16 10.09
C ALA A 99 15.07 -4.52 9.74
N ARG A 100 14.75 -5.05 8.54
CA ARG A 100 15.15 -6.41 8.13
C ARG A 100 16.48 -6.49 7.39
N LYS A 101 17.11 -5.35 7.08
CA LYS A 101 18.41 -5.27 6.41
C LYS A 101 18.46 -6.13 5.15
N CYS A 102 17.43 -5.98 4.31
CA CYS A 102 17.28 -6.77 3.09
C CYS A 102 18.49 -6.61 2.17
N LYS A 103 18.86 -7.70 1.49
CA LYS A 103 20.06 -7.72 0.65
C LYS A 103 19.71 -7.40 -0.79
N ILE A 104 20.55 -6.63 -1.45
CA ILE A 104 20.48 -6.47 -2.91
C ILE A 104 21.20 -7.66 -3.53
N VAL A 105 20.55 -8.34 -4.46
CA VAL A 105 21.05 -9.53 -5.15
C VAL A 105 20.90 -9.36 -6.64
N ASP A 106 21.82 -9.94 -7.40
CA ASP A 106 21.68 -10.04 -8.85
C ASP A 106 20.58 -11.08 -9.16
N VAL A 107 19.79 -10.80 -10.19
CA VAL A 107 18.70 -11.67 -10.66
C VAL A 107 18.87 -11.94 -12.14
N ASP A 108 18.42 -13.11 -12.62
CA ASP A 108 18.55 -13.57 -14.00
C ASP A 108 17.64 -12.81 -15.00
N ARG A 109 17.77 -11.49 -15.03
CA ARG A 109 17.14 -10.59 -16.00
C ARG A 109 18.10 -9.46 -16.29
N ILE A 110 18.15 -9.04 -17.54
CA ILE A 110 18.98 -7.92 -17.97
C ILE A 110 18.31 -6.60 -17.55
N GLY A 111 19.09 -5.71 -16.94
CA GLY A 111 18.65 -4.38 -16.50
C GLY A 111 18.29 -3.48 -17.68
N ARG A 112 17.35 -2.58 -17.42
CA ARG A 112 17.05 -1.46 -18.32
C ARG A 112 17.38 -0.14 -17.62
N GLU A 113 18.06 0.75 -18.33
CA GLU A 113 18.33 2.13 -17.91
C GLU A 113 17.65 3.03 -18.96
N GLU A 114 16.84 4.00 -18.55
CA GLU A 114 16.10 4.91 -19.46
C GLU A 114 15.25 4.20 -20.54
N GLN A 115 14.67 3.04 -20.23
CA GLN A 115 13.93 2.15 -21.15
C GLN A 115 14.79 1.40 -22.18
N GLU A 116 16.10 1.59 -22.21
CA GLU A 116 17.01 0.84 -23.08
C GLU A 116 17.51 -0.44 -22.42
N LYS A 117 17.64 -1.52 -23.20
CA LYS A 117 18.25 -2.76 -22.71
C LYS A 117 19.74 -2.55 -22.53
N THR A 118 20.24 -2.79 -21.33
CA THR A 118 21.67 -2.73 -21.03
C THR A 118 22.32 -4.11 -21.13
N THR A 119 23.61 -4.22 -20.87
CA THR A 119 24.29 -5.52 -20.67
C THR A 119 24.39 -5.89 -19.19
N ARG A 120 23.94 -5.03 -18.29
CA ARG A 120 24.07 -5.21 -16.84
C ARG A 120 22.98 -6.16 -16.35
N VAL A 121 23.35 -7.06 -15.44
CA VAL A 121 22.37 -7.90 -14.74
C VAL A 121 21.55 -7.01 -13.81
N ALA A 122 20.24 -7.17 -13.82
CA ALA A 122 19.37 -6.41 -12.96
C ALA A 122 19.57 -6.83 -11.51
N LYS A 123 19.49 -5.85 -10.61
CA LYS A 123 19.49 -6.09 -9.17
C LYS A 123 18.06 -6.12 -8.64
N ALA A 124 17.84 -6.90 -7.59
CA ALA A 124 16.58 -6.95 -6.86
C ALA A 124 16.85 -7.01 -5.36
N VAL A 125 15.89 -6.51 -4.57
CA VAL A 125 15.93 -6.67 -3.12
C VAL A 125 15.41 -8.04 -2.76
N ARG A 126 16.24 -8.85 -2.10
CA ARG A 126 15.84 -10.10 -1.46
C ARG A 126 15.38 -9.79 -0.04
N HIS A 127 14.07 -9.80 0.16
CA HIS A 127 13.46 -9.53 1.46
C HIS A 127 13.75 -10.65 2.45
N ALA A 128 14.19 -10.28 3.66
CA ALA A 128 14.22 -11.17 4.82
C ALA A 128 12.95 -10.95 5.65
N ALA A 129 12.31 -12.02 6.13
CA ALA A 129 11.01 -11.97 6.81
C ALA A 129 9.96 -11.18 6.00
N PRO A 130 9.44 -11.75 4.89
CA PRO A 130 8.61 -11.04 3.91
C PRO A 130 7.30 -10.49 4.48
N ASP A 131 6.85 -10.99 5.63
CA ASP A 131 5.62 -10.59 6.30
C ASP A 131 5.77 -9.32 7.17
N ASP A 132 6.98 -8.74 7.29
CA ASP A 132 7.16 -7.45 7.98
C ASP A 132 6.80 -6.29 7.05
N LEU A 133 5.55 -5.84 7.17
CA LEU A 133 4.91 -4.96 6.21
C LEU A 133 4.47 -3.64 6.85
N ILE A 134 4.51 -2.58 6.05
CA ILE A 134 4.19 -1.19 6.42
C ILE A 134 3.23 -0.62 5.40
N LEU A 135 2.16 0.01 5.87
CA LEU A 135 1.21 0.73 5.02
C LEU A 135 1.81 2.09 4.64
N ASN A 136 2.01 2.32 3.33
CA ASN A 136 2.52 3.60 2.86
C ASN A 136 1.41 4.65 2.87
N THR A 137 1.33 5.43 3.94
CA THR A 137 0.40 6.55 4.10
C THR A 137 0.78 7.77 3.25
N ALA A 138 2.02 7.85 2.77
CA ALA A 138 2.50 8.93 1.91
C ALA A 138 2.15 8.74 0.42
N GLN A 139 1.40 7.68 0.05
CA GLN A 139 0.95 7.50 -1.32
C GLN A 139 0.03 8.67 -1.73
N MET A 140 0.43 9.45 -2.74
CA MET A 140 -0.35 10.59 -3.23
C MET A 140 -1.70 10.18 -3.81
N ARG A 141 -1.71 9.12 -4.64
CA ARG A 141 -2.96 8.57 -5.19
C ARG A 141 -3.76 7.93 -4.05
N ASN A 142 -5.06 8.17 -3.97
CA ASN A 142 -5.94 7.59 -2.95
C ASN A 142 -5.59 7.97 -1.49
N SER A 143 -4.78 9.01 -1.24
CA SER A 143 -4.36 9.46 0.10
C SER A 143 -5.55 9.70 1.04
N ALA A 144 -6.61 10.34 0.55
CA ALA A 144 -7.83 10.60 1.32
C ALA A 144 -8.49 9.32 1.86
N LYS A 145 -8.30 8.18 1.19
CA LYS A 145 -8.83 6.88 1.62
C LYS A 145 -7.93 6.19 2.64
N LEU A 146 -6.67 6.60 2.75
CA LEU A 146 -5.70 6.09 3.73
C LEU A 146 -5.82 6.79 5.10
N MET A 147 -6.39 8.00 5.14
CA MET A 147 -6.55 8.80 6.36
C MET A 147 -7.13 8.04 7.56
N PRO A 148 -8.17 7.18 7.43
CA PRO A 148 -8.71 6.44 8.57
C PRO A 148 -7.74 5.44 9.20
N PHE A 149 -6.71 5.03 8.45
CA PHE A 149 -5.69 4.09 8.89
C PHE A 149 -4.42 4.80 9.41
N TRP A 150 -4.43 6.13 9.40
CA TRP A 150 -3.35 6.94 9.95
C TRP A 150 -3.55 7.14 11.46
N CYS A 151 -2.49 6.93 12.23
CA CYS A 151 -2.41 7.33 13.65
C CYS A 151 -2.63 8.85 13.77
N PRO A 152 -3.23 9.38 14.85
CA PRO A 152 -3.39 10.82 15.02
C PRO A 152 -2.02 11.48 15.02
N VAL A 153 -1.82 12.44 14.10
CA VAL A 153 -0.73 13.41 14.23
C VAL A 153 -0.91 14.07 15.59
N GLN A 154 0.09 13.98 16.47
CA GLN A 154 0.09 14.77 17.69
C GLN A 154 -0.12 16.23 17.29
N GLU A 155 -1.15 16.88 17.82
CA GLU A 155 -1.33 18.31 17.64
C GLU A 155 -0.08 19.00 18.19
N LEU A 156 0.77 19.46 17.28
CA LEU A 156 1.90 20.27 17.62
C LEU A 156 1.38 21.65 18.05
N ASP A 157 1.80 22.11 19.23
CA ASP A 157 1.52 23.47 19.69
C ASP A 157 2.23 24.47 18.76
N ARG A 158 1.45 24.96 17.80
CA ARG A 158 1.95 25.86 16.75
C ARG A 158 2.52 27.15 17.32
N GLU A 159 1.90 27.71 18.36
CA GLU A 159 2.40 28.97 18.94
C GLU A 159 3.75 28.74 19.61
N HIS A 160 3.88 27.63 20.34
CA HIS A 160 5.13 27.26 20.96
C HIS A 160 6.26 27.04 19.95
N ILE A 161 5.98 26.34 18.84
CA ILE A 161 6.97 26.10 17.77
C ILE A 161 7.36 27.39 17.08
N ILE A 162 6.38 28.23 16.71
CA ILE A 162 6.66 29.52 16.05
C ILE A 162 7.53 30.40 16.95
N HIS A 163 7.23 30.44 18.26
CA HIS A 163 7.98 31.23 19.21
C HIS A 163 9.43 30.72 19.37
N LEU A 164 9.62 29.41 19.53
CA LEU A 164 10.94 28.79 19.63
C LEU A 164 11.79 28.98 18.36
N SER A 165 11.20 28.81 17.18
CA SER A 165 11.90 29.03 15.91
C SER A 165 12.31 30.50 15.74
N ALA A 166 11.42 31.44 16.09
CA ALA A 166 11.75 32.86 16.04
C ALA A 166 12.88 33.23 17.03
N MET A 167 12.88 32.63 18.22
CA MET A 167 13.97 32.84 19.19
C MET A 167 15.31 32.31 18.69
N GLN A 168 15.34 31.10 18.10
CA GLN A 168 16.57 30.52 17.53
C GLN A 168 17.15 31.38 16.41
N GLU A 169 16.31 31.89 15.50
CA GLU A 169 16.74 32.78 14.41
C GLU A 169 17.32 34.10 14.95
N VAL A 170 16.69 34.68 15.98
CA VAL A 170 17.18 35.92 16.61
C VAL A 170 18.50 35.72 17.35
N GLU A 171 18.72 34.57 17.99
CA GLU A 171 20.00 34.23 18.61
C GLU A 171 21.11 33.96 17.58
N ALA A 172 20.78 33.28 16.48
CA ALA A 172 21.70 33.05 15.38
C ALA A 172 22.15 34.36 14.70
N ALA A 173 21.25 35.35 14.59
CA ALA A 173 21.56 36.66 14.01
C ALA A 173 22.34 37.60 14.95
N LYS A 174 22.45 37.26 16.23
CA LYS A 174 23.22 38.02 17.24
C LYS A 174 24.64 37.50 17.45
N SER A 175 24.96 36.35 16.87
CA SER A 175 26.29 35.72 16.88
C SER A 175 27.10 36.13 15.66
#